data_AF-A0A381ZEY7-F1
#
_entry.id   AF-A0A381ZEY7-F1
#
_cell.length_a   1.000
_cell.length_b   1.000
_cell.length_c   1.000
_cell.angle_alpha   90.00
_cell.angle_beta   90.00
_cell.angle_gamma   90.00
#
_symmetry.space_group_name_H-M   'P 1'
#
loop_
_entity.id
_entity.type
_entity.pdbx_description
1 polymer ?
#
loop_
_entity_poly.entity_id
_entity_poly.type
_entity_poly.pdbx_seq_one_letter_code
_entity_poly.pdbx_strand_id
1 'polypeptide(L)' 'NSRVELGSHDAGRNLPHGVYVDNIGLNGLLIVEGQTEREFFITADDWVPETTKHFHIRTTAEKGIVSNPLILHVQKK' A
#
# COMPACT_ATOMS: atom_id res chain seq x y z
N ASN A 1 3.46 12.02 19.28
CA ASN A 1 2.53 11.12 18.55
C ASN A 1 3.39 10.06 17.92
N SER A 2 3.34 8.82 18.41
CA SER A 2 4.22 7.74 17.95
C SER A 2 4.10 7.51 16.44
N ARG A 3 5.21 7.13 15.78
CA ARG A 3 5.21 6.73 14.36
C ARG A 3 4.25 5.57 14.11
N VAL A 4 3.66 5.49 12.93
CA VAL A 4 2.83 4.34 12.50
C VAL A 4 3.51 3.62 11.34
N GLU A 5 3.76 2.33 11.52
CA GLU A 5 4.37 1.46 10.51
C GLU A 5 3.27 0.74 9.71
N LEU A 6 3.29 0.93 8.39
CA LEU A 6 2.29 0.40 7.44
C LEU A 6 2.83 -0.80 6.63
N GLY A 7 3.99 -1.33 7.00
CA GLY A 7 4.66 -2.43 6.30
C GLY A 7 5.63 -1.98 5.21
N SER A 8 6.13 -2.93 4.43
CA SER A 8 7.10 -2.66 3.35
C SER A 8 6.50 -3.09 2.00
N HIS A 9 7.15 -3.99 1.29
CA HIS A 9 6.67 -4.61 0.05
C HIS A 9 5.32 -5.33 0.24
N ASP A 10 4.95 -5.65 1.48
CA ASP A 10 3.70 -6.30 1.87
C ASP A 10 2.61 -5.36 2.41
N ALA A 11 2.87 -4.04 2.41
CA ALA A 11 1.95 -3.01 2.91
C ALA A 11 0.58 -3.08 2.22
N GLY A 12 0.58 -3.29 0.90
CA GLY A 12 -0.63 -3.51 0.10
C GLY A 12 -1.04 -4.98 0.10
N ARG A 13 -2.18 -5.30 0.72
CA ARG A 13 -2.72 -6.66 0.72
C ARG A 13 -3.63 -6.89 -0.47
N ASN A 14 -3.51 -8.06 -1.11
CA ASN A 14 -4.29 -8.51 -2.27
C ASN A 14 -4.04 -7.72 -3.58
N LEU A 15 -2.88 -7.09 -3.70
CA LEU A 15 -2.45 -6.51 -4.97
C LEU A 15 -2.28 -7.61 -6.04
N PRO A 16 -2.61 -7.34 -7.31
CA PRO A 16 -2.27 -8.23 -8.43
C PRO A 16 -0.76 -8.45 -8.52
N HIS A 17 -0.33 -9.59 -9.10
CA HIS A 17 1.08 -9.80 -9.40
C HIS A 17 1.56 -8.75 -10.39
N GLY A 18 2.73 -8.16 -10.15
CA GLY A 18 3.26 -7.01 -10.91
C GLY A 18 2.70 -5.65 -10.48
N VAL A 19 1.89 -5.60 -9.41
CA VAL A 19 1.41 -4.36 -8.80
C VAL A 19 1.95 -4.24 -7.39
N TYR A 20 2.53 -3.09 -7.05
CA TYR A 20 3.19 -2.86 -5.77
C TYR A 20 2.97 -1.43 -5.27
N VAL A 21 3.15 -1.25 -3.97
CA VAL A 21 3.27 0.08 -3.37
C VAL A 21 4.68 0.59 -3.66
N ASP A 22 4.77 1.79 -4.20
CA ASP A 22 6.00 2.46 -4.59
C ASP A 22 6.32 3.61 -3.61
N ASN A 23 7.51 4.21 -3.74
CA ASN A 23 8.04 5.26 -2.86
C ASN A 23 8.13 4.80 -1.38
N ILE A 24 8.44 3.52 -1.19
CA ILE A 24 8.70 2.92 0.11
C ILE A 24 10.16 3.21 0.50
N GLY A 25 10.37 3.77 1.70
CA GLY A 25 11.71 4.00 2.23
C GLY A 25 12.36 2.73 2.78
N LEU A 26 13.62 2.82 3.20
CA LEU A 26 14.36 1.69 3.79
C LEU A 26 13.62 1.03 4.99
N ASN A 27 12.85 1.84 5.72
CA ASN A 27 12.07 1.40 6.87
C ASN A 27 10.60 1.08 6.55
N GLY A 28 10.26 0.93 5.27
CA GLY A 28 8.87 0.71 4.84
C GLY A 28 8.07 1.99 4.64
N LEU A 29 6.75 1.81 4.53
CA LEU A 29 5.77 2.87 4.45
C LEU A 29 5.42 3.32 5.88
N LEU A 30 5.65 4.61 6.16
CA LEU A 30 5.61 5.16 7.51
C LEU A 30 4.83 6.47 7.54
N ILE A 31 3.96 6.61 8.53
CA ILE A 31 3.50 7.92 8.99
C ILE A 31 4.44 8.34 10.12
N VAL A 32 5.27 9.36 9.85
CA VAL A 32 6.27 9.84 10.80
C VAL A 32 5.63 10.57 11.98
N GLU A 33 6.36 10.66 13.09
CA GLU A 33 5.87 11.38 14.28
C GLU A 33 5.48 12.83 13.94
N GLY A 34 4.33 13.25 14.45
CA GLY A 34 3.76 14.57 14.21
C GLY A 34 2.92 14.67 12.93
N GLN A 35 2.93 13.64 12.08
CA GLN A 35 2.05 13.54 10.92
C GLN A 35 0.86 12.61 11.20
N THR A 36 -0.26 12.87 10.54
CA THR A 36 -1.47 12.04 10.62
C THR A 36 -1.78 11.33 9.31
N GLU A 37 -1.08 11.67 8.23
CA GLU A 37 -1.29 11.14 6.89
C GLU A 37 0.03 10.99 6.13
N ARG A 38 0.02 10.14 5.10
CA ARG A 38 1.15 9.91 4.20
C ARG A 38 0.65 9.53 2.82
N GLU A 39 1.19 10.19 1.80
CA GLU A 39 0.99 9.80 0.41
C GLU A 39 1.90 8.63 0.03
N PHE A 40 1.36 7.71 -0.78
CA PHE A 40 2.07 6.61 -1.40
C PHE A 40 1.53 6.39 -2.81
N PHE A 41 2.29 5.68 -3.61
CA PHE A 41 1.93 5.39 -4.99
C PHE A 41 1.70 3.90 -5.18
N ILE A 42 0.82 3.55 -6.12
CA ILE A 42 0.67 2.17 -6.58
C ILE A 42 1.16 2.14 -8.02
N THR A 43 2.14 1.30 -8.28
CA THR A 43 2.73 1.12 -9.60
C THR A 43 2.34 -0.27 -10.12
N ALA A 44 1.90 -0.33 -11.37
CA ALA A 44 1.66 -1.57 -12.10
C ALA A 44 2.69 -1.66 -13.22
N ASP A 45 3.37 -2.80 -13.33
CA ASP A 45 4.27 -3.05 -14.46
C ASP A 45 3.49 -3.08 -15.78
N ASP A 46 4.20 -2.84 -16.88
CA ASP A 46 3.63 -2.73 -18.24
C ASP A 46 2.92 -4.01 -18.72
N TRP A 47 3.39 -5.17 -18.27
CA TRP A 47 2.87 -6.49 -18.63
C TRP A 47 1.61 -6.88 -17.85
N VAL A 48 1.25 -6.13 -16.79
CA VAL A 48 0.11 -6.49 -15.93
C VAL A 48 -1.19 -6.44 -16.74
N PRO A 49 -1.98 -7.53 -16.75
CA PRO A 49 -3.26 -7.54 -17.45
C PRO A 49 -4.27 -6.62 -16.76
N GLU A 50 -5.23 -6.12 -17.53
CA GLU A 50 -6.34 -5.34 -16.96
C GLU A 50 -7.06 -6.17 -15.90
N THR A 51 -7.28 -5.57 -14.74
CA THR A 51 -7.88 -6.28 -13.61
C THR A 51 -8.56 -5.33 -12.65
N THR A 52 -9.50 -5.87 -11.90
CA THR A 52 -10.19 -5.16 -10.82
C THR A 52 -10.07 -6.01 -9.55
N LYS A 53 -9.46 -5.45 -8.50
CA LYS A 53 -9.28 -6.15 -7.23
C LYS A 53 -9.53 -5.23 -6.04
N HIS A 54 -10.08 -5.82 -4.98
CA HIS A 54 -10.08 -5.19 -3.67
C HIS A 54 -8.67 -5.24 -3.07
N PHE A 55 -8.19 -4.13 -2.53
CA PHE A 55 -6.97 -4.09 -1.74
C PHE A 55 -7.19 -3.26 -0.47
N HIS A 56 -6.32 -3.44 0.51
CA HIS A 56 -6.29 -2.63 1.73
C HIS A 56 -4.86 -2.49 2.23
N ILE A 57 -4.62 -1.45 3.02
CA ILE A 57 -3.36 -1.28 3.75
C ILE A 57 -3.52 -1.93 5.12
N ARG A 58 -2.49 -2.63 5.57
CA ARG A 58 -2.42 -3.18 6.93
C ARG A 58 -1.24 -2.58 7.68
N THR A 59 -1.47 -2.13 8.91
CA THR A 59 -0.37 -1.73 9.79
C THR A 59 0.44 -2.96 10.20
N THR A 60 1.73 -2.77 10.49
CA THR A 60 2.52 -3.76 11.26
C THR A 60 2.42 -3.49 12.76
N ALA A 61 2.02 -2.28 13.14
CA ALA A 61 1.72 -1.89 14.52
C ALA A 61 0.41 -2.54 15.05
N GLU A 62 0.31 -2.62 16.39
CA GLU A 62 -0.92 -2.90 17.16
C GLU A 62 -1.89 -3.93 16.54
N LYS A 63 -1.49 -5.21 16.50
CA LYS A 63 -2.29 -6.35 16.01
C LYS A 63 -2.74 -6.27 14.54
N GLY A 64 -2.21 -5.33 13.75
CA GLY A 64 -2.44 -5.26 12.31
C GLY A 64 -3.78 -4.65 11.94
N ILE A 65 -4.03 -3.42 12.39
CA ILE A 65 -5.18 -2.62 11.98
C ILE A 65 -5.21 -2.52 10.45
N VAL A 66 -6.39 -2.59 9.87
CA VAL A 66 -6.60 -2.51 8.42
C VAL A 66 -7.34 -1.24 8.04
N SER A 67 -6.99 -0.67 6.90
CA SER A 67 -7.78 0.40 6.30
C SER A 67 -9.12 -0.12 5.81
N ASN A 68 -10.03 0.80 5.49
CA ASN A 68 -11.18 0.45 4.65
C ASN A 68 -10.68 -0.15 3.32
N PRO A 69 -11.41 -1.14 2.76
CA PRO A 69 -11.06 -1.72 1.47
C PRO A 69 -11.26 -0.69 0.36
N LEU A 70 -10.34 -0.70 -0.60
CA LEU A 70 -10.37 0.10 -1.81
C LEU A 70 -10.43 -0.83 -3.03
N ILE A 71 -11.05 -0.37 -4.12
CA ILE A 71 -11.05 -1.10 -5.39
C ILE A 71 -9.96 -0.51 -6.30
N LEU A 72 -9.01 -1.34 -6.69
CA LEU A 72 -7.99 -1.01 -7.67
C LEU A 72 -8.42 -1.47 -9.06
N HIS A 73 -8.38 -0.56 -10.02
CA HIS A 73 -8.54 -0.86 -11.43
C HIS A 73 -7.20 -0.67 -12.14
N VAL A 74 -6.64 -1.75 -12.68
CA VAL A 74 -5.51 -1.70 -13.61
C VAL A 74 -6.10 -1.72 -15.01
N GLN A 75 -5.77 -0.71 -15.82
CA GLN A 75 -6.29 -0.50 -17.16
C GLN A 75 -5.11 -0.22 -18.10
N LYS A 76 -5.15 -0.74 -19.33
CA LYS A 76 -4.18 -0.34 -20.33
C LYS A 76 -4.54 1.06 -20.84
N LYS A 77 -3.51 1.82 -21.22
CA LYS A 77 -3.70 3.15 -21.82
C LYS A 77 -4.15 3.03 -23.27
#